data_AF-A0A957GMN3-F1
#
_entry.id   AF-A0A957GMN3-F1
#
_cell.length_a   1.000
_cell.length_b   1.000
_cell.length_c   1.000
_cell.angle_alpha   90.00
_cell.angle_beta   90.00
_cell.angle_gamma   90.00
#
_symmetry.space_group_name_H-M   'P 1'
#
loop_
_entity.id
_entity.type
_entity.pdbx_description
1 polymer ?
#
loop_
_entity_poly.entity_id
_entity_poly.type
_entity_poly.pdbx_seq_one_letter_code
_entity_poly.pdbx_strand_id
1 'polypeptide(L)'
;MICIQHATVYTPDEVMEDGTVLLVDGRIQAVAPTSQIDLPEKASCIDATGLHLVPGFIDLQLNGAIGLDFTSEPGSIWAVAEFLPQTGVTSFLPTIITSPLTAVATAQKVIINGPPKGFQGAVPLGLHIEGPFLHPDKKGAHNPAHLQRPTAEKVANWLPENGVLLVTLAPELDGALAVARLLSKRGVIVSAGHSTANFAQAAAGFDAGIRYGTHLFNAMPPLHHRTPGLAGALLADERATIGLIVDGEHVHPELVKLV
;
A
#
# COMPACT_ATOMS: atom_id res chain seq x y z
N MET A 1 -3.20 -19.64 -23.78
CA MET A 1 -3.02 -18.27 -24.30
C MET A 1 -4.37 -17.59 -24.22
N ILE A 2 -4.42 -16.42 -23.63
CA ILE A 2 -5.63 -15.60 -23.50
C ILE A 2 -5.37 -14.30 -24.26
N CYS A 3 -6.36 -13.77 -24.94
CA CYS A 3 -6.28 -12.42 -25.48
C CYS A 3 -7.49 -11.59 -25.03
N ILE A 4 -7.29 -10.29 -24.83
CA ILE A 4 -8.36 -9.32 -24.54
C ILE A 4 -8.33 -8.31 -25.67
N GLN A 5 -9.41 -8.21 -26.45
CA GLN A 5 -9.47 -7.43 -27.69
C GLN A 5 -10.44 -6.26 -27.59
N HIS A 6 -10.24 -5.26 -28.42
CA HIS A 6 -11.16 -4.12 -28.60
C HIS A 6 -11.42 -3.30 -27.32
N ALA A 7 -10.50 -3.33 -26.37
CA ALA A 7 -10.58 -2.50 -25.17
C ALA A 7 -9.95 -1.13 -25.42
N THR A 8 -10.38 -0.12 -24.66
CA THR A 8 -9.54 1.07 -24.42
C THR A 8 -8.42 0.66 -23.44
N VAL A 9 -7.21 0.44 -23.94
CA VAL A 9 -6.07 -0.07 -23.17
C VAL A 9 -5.23 1.08 -22.63
N TYR A 10 -5.02 1.10 -21.32
CA TYR A 10 -4.13 2.06 -20.65
C TYR A 10 -2.78 1.41 -20.39
N THR A 11 -1.73 2.03 -20.88
CA THR A 11 -0.34 1.71 -20.57
C THR A 11 0.29 2.85 -19.75
N PRO A 12 1.52 2.70 -19.24
CA PRO A 12 2.22 3.81 -18.57
C PRO A 12 2.42 5.04 -19.48
N ASP A 13 2.52 4.84 -20.79
CA ASP A 13 2.96 5.88 -21.73
C ASP A 13 1.83 6.41 -22.64
N GLU A 14 0.81 5.59 -22.89
CA GLU A 14 -0.27 5.92 -23.83
C GLU A 14 -1.61 5.20 -23.54
N VAL A 15 -2.67 5.73 -24.13
CA VAL A 15 -4.01 5.14 -24.16
C VAL A 15 -4.34 4.74 -25.60
N MET A 16 -4.66 3.46 -25.82
CA MET A 16 -5.07 2.92 -27.11
C MET A 16 -6.58 2.71 -27.11
N GLU A 17 -7.33 3.45 -27.94
CA GLU A 17 -8.80 3.37 -27.97
C GLU A 17 -9.35 2.03 -28.49
N ASP A 18 -8.58 1.32 -29.31
CA ASP A 18 -8.88 -0.03 -29.79
C ASP A 18 -7.61 -0.89 -29.70
N GLY A 19 -7.33 -1.37 -28.50
CA GLY A 19 -6.15 -2.16 -28.18
C GLY A 19 -6.47 -3.62 -27.90
N THR A 20 -5.45 -4.46 -28.11
CA THR A 20 -5.48 -5.88 -27.76
C THR A 20 -4.26 -6.24 -26.91
N VAL A 21 -4.49 -7.02 -25.86
CA VAL A 21 -3.45 -7.58 -24.98
C VAL A 21 -3.42 -9.10 -25.15
N LEU A 22 -2.25 -9.63 -25.50
CA LEU A 22 -2.00 -11.08 -25.58
C LEU A 22 -1.27 -11.56 -24.33
N LEU A 23 -1.82 -12.58 -23.69
CA LEU A 23 -1.25 -13.25 -22.52
C LEU A 23 -0.83 -14.68 -22.84
N VAL A 24 0.41 -15.01 -22.48
CA VAL A 24 1.01 -16.35 -22.59
C VAL A 24 1.60 -16.72 -21.23
N ASP A 25 1.22 -17.89 -20.71
CA ASP A 25 1.70 -18.43 -19.43
C ASP A 25 1.64 -17.43 -18.25
N GLY A 26 0.52 -16.69 -18.17
CA GLY A 26 0.28 -15.70 -17.11
C GLY A 26 1.08 -14.40 -17.24
N ARG A 27 1.75 -14.17 -18.37
CA ARG A 27 2.52 -12.96 -18.66
C ARG A 27 1.98 -12.24 -19.88
N ILE A 28 2.08 -10.92 -19.86
CA ILE A 28 1.80 -10.09 -21.04
C ILE A 28 2.90 -10.35 -22.07
N GLN A 29 2.51 -10.84 -23.23
CA GLN A 29 3.41 -11.15 -24.35
C GLN A 29 3.46 -10.01 -25.37
N ALA A 30 2.33 -9.34 -25.59
CA ALA A 30 2.21 -8.22 -26.50
C ALA A 30 1.02 -7.32 -26.12
N VAL A 31 1.18 -6.03 -26.40
CA VAL A 31 0.13 -5.01 -26.35
C VAL A 31 0.28 -4.19 -27.62
N ALA A 32 -0.79 -4.05 -28.39
CA ALA A 32 -0.78 -3.26 -29.62
C ALA A 32 -2.22 -2.87 -30.02
N PRO A 33 -2.41 -1.91 -30.95
CA PRO A 33 -3.70 -1.70 -31.59
C PRO A 33 -4.24 -3.01 -32.17
N THR A 34 -5.55 -3.25 -32.06
CA THR A 34 -6.16 -4.53 -32.47
C THR A 34 -5.92 -4.83 -33.96
N SER A 35 -5.83 -3.81 -34.80
CA SER A 35 -5.50 -3.93 -36.23
C SER A 35 -4.05 -4.29 -36.54
N GLN A 36 -3.15 -4.23 -35.55
CA GLN A 36 -1.71 -4.39 -35.69
C GLN A 36 -1.15 -5.60 -34.93
N ILE A 37 -2.03 -6.44 -34.37
CA ILE A 37 -1.62 -7.63 -33.65
C ILE A 37 -2.07 -8.89 -34.38
N ASP A 38 -1.10 -9.76 -34.66
CA ASP A 38 -1.38 -11.10 -35.15
C ASP A 38 -1.60 -12.02 -33.95
N LEU A 39 -2.82 -12.54 -33.83
CA LEU A 39 -3.17 -13.46 -32.76
C LEU A 39 -2.92 -14.91 -33.18
N PRO A 40 -2.34 -15.75 -32.28
CA PRO A 40 -2.25 -17.18 -32.54
C PRO A 40 -3.66 -17.78 -32.73
N GLU A 41 -3.83 -18.67 -33.71
CA GLU A 41 -5.13 -19.32 -34.01
C GLU A 41 -5.80 -20.02 -32.81
N LYS A 42 -5.00 -20.39 -31.79
CA LYS A 42 -5.47 -21.08 -30.57
C LYS A 42 -5.63 -20.16 -29.35
N ALA A 43 -5.53 -18.84 -29.51
CA ALA A 43 -5.76 -17.91 -28.41
C ALA A 43 -7.27 -17.88 -28.06
N SER A 44 -7.61 -18.04 -26.78
CA SER A 44 -8.97 -17.79 -26.30
C SER A 44 -9.13 -16.30 -26.07
N CYS A 45 -10.01 -15.67 -26.83
CA CYS A 45 -10.13 -14.22 -26.87
C CYS A 45 -11.42 -13.73 -26.21
N ILE A 46 -11.26 -12.69 -25.41
CA ILE A 46 -12.33 -11.96 -24.74
C ILE A 46 -12.53 -10.67 -25.53
N ASP A 47 -13.75 -10.45 -26.03
CA ASP A 47 -14.14 -9.16 -26.61
C ASP A 47 -14.49 -8.19 -25.48
N ALA A 48 -13.70 -7.12 -25.37
CA ALA A 48 -13.83 -6.07 -24.37
C ALA A 48 -14.25 -4.73 -24.99
N THR A 49 -14.96 -4.78 -26.14
CA THR A 49 -15.55 -3.60 -26.78
C THR A 49 -16.32 -2.74 -25.78
N GLY A 50 -15.94 -1.45 -25.70
CA GLY A 50 -16.57 -0.47 -24.80
C GLY A 50 -16.13 -0.59 -23.33
N LEU A 51 -15.16 -1.45 -23.02
CA LEU A 51 -14.55 -1.57 -21.70
C LEU A 51 -13.15 -0.96 -21.67
N HIS A 52 -12.73 -0.57 -20.47
CA HIS A 52 -11.37 -0.12 -20.22
C HIS A 52 -10.52 -1.27 -19.67
N LEU A 53 -9.33 -1.45 -20.23
CA LEU A 53 -8.34 -2.38 -19.73
C LEU A 53 -7.19 -1.60 -19.10
N VAL A 54 -7.04 -1.75 -17.79
CA VAL A 54 -6.00 -1.10 -16.98
C VAL A 54 -5.15 -2.16 -16.28
N PRO A 55 -3.90 -1.84 -15.87
CA PRO A 55 -3.17 -2.67 -14.92
C PRO A 55 -4.00 -2.85 -13.65
N GLY A 56 -4.00 -4.07 -13.10
CA GLY A 56 -4.70 -4.33 -11.84
C GLY A 56 -4.18 -3.46 -10.71
N PHE A 57 -5.09 -2.98 -9.85
CA PHE A 57 -4.74 -1.99 -8.83
C PHE A 57 -3.88 -2.61 -7.73
N ILE A 58 -3.00 -1.77 -7.17
CA ILE A 58 -2.14 -2.11 -6.03
C ILE A 58 -2.59 -1.28 -4.83
N ASP A 59 -3.15 -1.94 -3.82
CA ASP A 59 -3.60 -1.27 -2.59
C ASP A 59 -2.53 -1.40 -1.49
N LEU A 60 -1.87 -0.29 -1.15
CA LEU A 60 -0.77 -0.26 -0.19
C LEU A 60 -1.22 -0.16 1.27
N GLN A 61 -2.53 0.03 1.54
CA GLN A 61 -3.04 0.17 2.90
C GLN A 61 -4.48 -0.37 3.01
N LEU A 62 -4.60 -1.68 3.21
CA LEU A 62 -5.89 -2.36 3.40
C LEU A 62 -5.95 -3.05 4.77
N ASN A 63 -6.82 -2.58 5.67
CA ASN A 63 -6.98 -3.18 7.01
C ASN A 63 -7.79 -4.49 7.00
N GLY A 64 -8.63 -4.67 5.98
CA GLY A 64 -9.57 -5.79 5.86
C GLY A 64 -10.64 -5.50 4.81
N ALA A 65 -11.51 -6.48 4.54
CA ALA A 65 -12.67 -6.34 3.67
C ALA A 65 -13.72 -7.40 4.03
N ILE A 66 -14.92 -7.31 3.45
CA ILE A 66 -16.00 -8.31 3.60
C ILE A 66 -16.34 -8.68 5.05
N GLY A 67 -16.19 -7.73 5.98
CA GLY A 67 -16.43 -7.92 7.41
C GLY A 67 -15.30 -8.61 8.18
N LEU A 68 -14.17 -8.89 7.52
CA LEU A 68 -12.96 -9.46 8.11
C LEU A 68 -11.90 -8.37 8.31
N ASP A 69 -11.26 -8.36 9.47
CA ASP A 69 -10.18 -7.42 9.82
C ASP A 69 -8.86 -8.19 10.07
N PHE A 70 -7.77 -7.76 9.44
CA PHE A 70 -6.50 -8.47 9.51
C PHE A 70 -5.82 -8.36 10.87
N THR A 71 -6.15 -7.35 11.67
CA THR A 71 -5.55 -7.17 12.99
C THR A 71 -6.18 -8.11 14.01
N SER A 72 -7.51 -8.23 14.02
CA SER A 72 -8.22 -9.18 14.89
C SER A 72 -8.16 -10.60 14.37
N GLU A 73 -8.18 -10.79 13.05
CA GLU A 73 -8.24 -12.09 12.39
C GLU A 73 -7.16 -12.22 11.29
N PRO A 74 -5.86 -12.28 11.62
CA PRO A 74 -4.79 -12.38 10.60
C PRO A 74 -4.92 -13.55 9.62
N GLY A 75 -5.62 -14.63 10.01
CA GLY A 75 -5.89 -15.78 9.14
C GLY A 75 -6.83 -15.46 7.97
N SER A 76 -7.53 -14.32 8.00
CA SER A 76 -8.48 -13.90 6.96
C SER A 76 -7.84 -13.34 5.69
N ILE A 77 -6.50 -13.12 5.67
CA ILE A 77 -5.78 -12.51 4.54
C ILE A 77 -6.14 -13.18 3.21
N TRP A 78 -6.11 -14.52 3.13
CA TRP A 78 -6.39 -15.22 1.89
C TRP A 78 -7.88 -15.18 1.48
N ALA A 79 -8.81 -15.12 2.45
CA ALA A 79 -10.23 -14.97 2.15
C ALA A 79 -10.55 -13.58 1.57
N VAL A 80 -9.94 -12.53 2.12
CA VAL A 80 -10.05 -11.19 1.55
C VAL A 80 -9.36 -11.12 0.19
N ALA A 81 -8.20 -11.74 0.05
CA ALA A 81 -7.46 -11.79 -1.22
C ALA A 81 -8.27 -12.42 -2.37
N GLU A 82 -9.08 -13.44 -2.10
CA GLU A 82 -9.99 -14.05 -3.08
C GLU A 82 -11.09 -13.08 -3.54
N PHE A 83 -11.54 -12.18 -2.66
CA PHE A 83 -12.57 -11.18 -2.97
C PHE A 83 -12.03 -9.99 -3.77
N LEU A 84 -10.82 -9.51 -3.47
CA LEU A 84 -10.26 -8.24 -3.99
C LEU A 84 -10.30 -8.05 -5.52
N PRO A 85 -10.14 -9.08 -6.38
CA PRO A 85 -10.27 -8.88 -7.83
C PRO A 85 -11.64 -8.36 -8.26
N GLN A 86 -12.70 -8.56 -7.47
CA GLN A 86 -14.04 -8.00 -7.73
C GLN A 86 -14.07 -6.46 -7.65
N THR A 87 -13.06 -5.84 -7.01
CA THR A 87 -12.91 -4.38 -6.92
C THR A 87 -11.79 -3.86 -7.84
N GLY A 88 -11.20 -4.72 -8.67
CA GLY A 88 -10.07 -4.39 -9.54
C GLY A 88 -8.68 -4.47 -8.87
N VAL A 89 -8.62 -4.77 -7.57
CA VAL A 89 -7.35 -4.93 -6.84
C VAL A 89 -6.76 -6.31 -7.12
N THR A 90 -5.53 -6.34 -7.62
CA THR A 90 -4.80 -7.58 -7.93
C THR A 90 -3.59 -7.79 -7.04
N SER A 91 -3.14 -6.76 -6.33
CA SER A 91 -2.05 -6.86 -5.35
C SER A 91 -2.29 -5.89 -4.22
N PHE A 92 -1.86 -6.24 -3.01
CA PHE A 92 -2.14 -5.40 -1.85
C PHE A 92 -1.17 -5.63 -0.69
N LEU A 93 -1.20 -4.73 0.28
CA LEU A 93 -0.55 -4.89 1.58
C LEU A 93 -1.63 -5.05 2.67
N PRO A 94 -1.88 -6.29 3.16
CA PRO A 94 -2.64 -6.47 4.39
C PRO A 94 -2.01 -5.66 5.51
N THR A 95 -2.82 -4.77 6.10
CA THR A 95 -2.38 -3.77 7.06
C THR A 95 -2.78 -4.17 8.47
N ILE A 96 -1.77 -4.41 9.30
CA ILE A 96 -1.95 -4.67 10.73
C ILE A 96 -1.79 -3.35 11.48
N ILE A 97 -2.87 -2.88 12.11
CA ILE A 97 -2.85 -1.65 12.89
C ILE A 97 -2.31 -1.90 14.31
N THR A 98 -2.00 -0.82 15.02
CA THR A 98 -1.58 -0.83 16.45
C THR A 98 -2.30 -1.89 17.29
N SER A 99 -1.55 -2.92 17.67
CA SER A 99 -2.00 -4.13 18.37
C SER A 99 -0.80 -4.76 19.10
N PRO A 100 -0.99 -5.81 19.93
CA PRO A 100 0.13 -6.59 20.43
C PRO A 100 0.96 -7.15 19.26
N LEU A 101 2.29 -7.17 19.40
CA LEU A 101 3.20 -7.63 18.32
C LEU A 101 2.98 -9.10 17.90
N THR A 102 2.25 -9.87 18.70
CA THR A 102 1.80 -11.23 18.36
C THR A 102 0.85 -11.27 17.17
N ALA A 103 0.05 -10.21 16.93
CA ALA A 103 -0.81 -10.10 15.74
C ALA A 103 0.04 -10.03 14.47
N VAL A 104 1.07 -9.16 14.46
CA VAL A 104 2.06 -9.07 13.39
C VAL A 104 2.72 -10.43 13.17
N ALA A 105 3.23 -11.08 14.22
CA ALA A 105 3.86 -12.39 14.11
C ALA A 105 2.93 -13.48 13.54
N THR A 106 1.63 -13.38 13.80
CA THR A 106 0.62 -14.29 13.25
C THR A 106 0.38 -14.00 11.77
N ALA A 107 0.22 -12.73 11.39
CA ALA A 107 0.10 -12.31 9.99
C ALA A 107 1.33 -12.71 9.15
N GLN A 108 2.54 -12.59 9.72
CA GLN A 108 3.78 -13.03 9.06
C GLN A 108 3.73 -14.52 8.73
N LYS A 109 3.28 -15.36 9.67
CA LYS A 109 3.11 -16.80 9.43
C LYS A 109 2.10 -17.08 8.32
N VAL A 110 1.00 -16.33 8.25
CA VAL A 110 -0.02 -16.50 7.20
C VAL A 110 0.55 -16.20 5.82
N ILE A 111 1.32 -15.11 5.67
CA ILE A 111 1.98 -14.77 4.41
C ILE A 111 3.05 -15.80 4.04
N ILE A 112 3.93 -16.17 4.99
CA ILE A 112 5.04 -17.11 4.75
C ILE A 112 4.54 -18.51 4.38
N ASN A 113 3.44 -18.97 4.99
CA ASN A 113 2.84 -20.27 4.67
C ASN A 113 2.21 -20.31 3.27
N GLY A 114 1.99 -19.15 2.65
CA GLY A 114 1.42 -19.05 1.33
C GLY A 114 -0.09 -19.34 1.29
N PRO A 115 -0.67 -19.26 0.08
CA PRO A 115 -2.09 -19.42 -0.11
C PRO A 115 -2.54 -20.88 0.06
N PRO A 116 -3.84 -21.12 0.30
CA PRO A 116 -4.41 -22.46 0.21
C PRO A 116 -4.22 -23.06 -1.20
N LYS A 117 -4.24 -24.39 -1.31
CA LYS A 117 -4.05 -25.09 -2.59
C LYS A 117 -5.17 -24.69 -3.57
N GLY A 118 -4.78 -24.29 -4.78
CA GLY A 118 -5.72 -23.91 -5.84
C GLY A 118 -6.27 -22.49 -5.70
N PHE A 119 -5.70 -21.68 -4.81
CA PHE A 119 -6.07 -20.28 -4.63
C PHE A 119 -6.01 -19.46 -5.92
N GLN A 120 -7.02 -18.63 -6.12
CA GLN A 120 -7.11 -17.61 -7.15
C GLN A 120 -7.60 -16.33 -6.49
N GLY A 121 -6.88 -15.22 -6.69
CA GLY A 121 -7.18 -13.97 -6.02
C GLY A 121 -6.06 -12.96 -6.19
N ALA A 122 -6.19 -11.83 -5.49
CA ALA A 122 -5.14 -10.84 -5.37
C ALA A 122 -3.93 -11.40 -4.61
N VAL A 123 -2.75 -10.88 -4.92
CA VAL A 123 -1.49 -11.31 -4.29
C VAL A 123 -1.12 -10.33 -3.16
N PRO A 124 -1.07 -10.77 -1.89
CA PRO A 124 -0.47 -9.95 -0.85
C PRO A 124 1.04 -9.86 -1.11
N LEU A 125 1.56 -8.64 -1.31
CA LEU A 125 2.97 -8.41 -1.59
C LEU A 125 3.83 -8.52 -0.33
N GLY A 126 3.20 -8.31 0.83
CA GLY A 126 3.76 -8.37 2.17
C GLY A 126 2.85 -7.61 3.13
N LEU A 127 3.28 -7.43 4.37
CA LEU A 127 2.54 -6.73 5.40
C LEU A 127 2.89 -5.25 5.39
N HIS A 128 1.85 -4.44 5.60
CA HIS A 128 1.98 -3.10 6.14
C HIS A 128 1.73 -3.16 7.65
N ILE A 129 2.65 -2.64 8.45
CA ILE A 129 2.45 -2.48 9.89
C ILE A 129 2.21 -0.99 10.17
N GLU A 130 0.96 -0.64 10.49
CA GLU A 130 0.56 0.73 10.82
C GLU A 130 0.57 0.93 12.34
N GLY A 131 1.76 1.26 12.86
CA GLY A 131 2.05 1.34 14.29
C GLY A 131 2.88 0.15 14.80
N PRO A 132 2.97 -0.07 16.12
CA PRO A 132 2.37 0.68 17.21
C PRO A 132 3.14 1.96 17.60
N PHE A 133 4.10 2.40 16.78
CA PHE A 133 4.98 3.53 17.06
C PHE A 133 4.40 4.86 16.60
N LEU A 134 3.20 5.20 17.10
CA LEU A 134 2.44 6.36 16.67
C LEU A 134 2.30 7.38 17.81
N HIS A 135 2.06 8.65 17.47
CA HIS A 135 1.87 9.69 18.48
C HIS A 135 0.48 9.55 19.15
N PRO A 136 0.37 9.55 20.50
CA PRO A 136 -0.91 9.38 21.20
C PRO A 136 -1.99 10.38 20.79
N ASP A 137 -1.64 11.66 20.60
CA ASP A 137 -2.58 12.71 20.19
C ASP A 137 -3.10 12.54 18.75
N LYS A 138 -2.45 11.68 17.97
CA LYS A 138 -2.82 11.36 16.59
C LYS A 138 -3.17 9.88 16.44
N LYS A 139 -3.61 9.23 17.52
CA LYS A 139 -3.99 7.80 17.51
C LYS A 139 -5.12 7.47 16.54
N GLY A 140 -6.02 8.40 16.21
CA GLY A 140 -7.22 8.07 15.41
C GLY A 140 -7.96 6.85 15.97
N ALA A 141 -8.15 5.84 15.09
CA ALA A 141 -8.78 4.55 15.41
C ALA A 141 -7.86 3.56 16.15
N HIS A 142 -6.56 3.83 16.28
CA HIS A 142 -5.63 2.95 16.98
C HIS A 142 -5.93 2.87 18.49
N ASN A 143 -5.85 1.66 19.05
CA ASN A 143 -6.04 1.44 20.47
C ASN A 143 -4.83 1.99 21.27
N PRO A 144 -5.02 3.02 22.10
CA PRO A 144 -3.92 3.65 22.83
C PRO A 144 -3.22 2.71 23.82
N ALA A 145 -3.89 1.65 24.28
CA ALA A 145 -3.30 0.67 25.20
C ALA A 145 -2.17 -0.15 24.56
N HIS A 146 -2.07 -0.16 23.23
CA HIS A 146 -1.03 -0.88 22.50
C HIS A 146 0.03 0.04 21.88
N LEU A 147 -0.10 1.36 22.03
CA LEU A 147 0.92 2.31 21.58
C LEU A 147 2.21 2.11 22.35
N GLN A 148 3.32 2.20 21.63
CA GLN A 148 4.64 1.85 22.15
C GLN A 148 5.71 2.77 21.59
N ARG A 149 6.82 2.90 22.33
CA ARG A 149 8.03 3.52 21.79
C ARG A 149 8.75 2.57 20.83
N PRO A 150 9.32 3.10 19.72
CA PRO A 150 10.10 2.34 18.76
C PRO A 150 11.45 1.93 19.36
N THR A 151 11.80 0.65 19.23
CA THR A 151 13.13 0.12 19.60
C THR A 151 13.58 -0.93 18.59
N ALA A 152 14.91 -1.13 18.46
CA ALA A 152 15.47 -2.14 17.56
C ALA A 152 14.99 -3.57 17.88
N GLU A 153 14.78 -3.88 19.16
CA GLU A 153 14.28 -5.17 19.63
C GLU A 153 12.87 -5.47 19.12
N LYS A 154 11.95 -4.49 19.21
CA LYS A 154 10.55 -4.68 18.79
C LYS A 154 10.40 -4.90 17.29
N VAL A 155 11.37 -4.42 16.50
CA VAL A 155 11.40 -4.58 15.05
C VAL A 155 12.41 -5.63 14.59
N ALA A 156 12.95 -6.45 15.50
CA ALA A 156 14.04 -7.37 15.18
C ALA A 156 13.71 -8.28 14.00
N ASN A 157 12.46 -8.75 13.91
CA ASN A 157 11.98 -9.67 12.87
C ASN A 157 11.22 -8.98 11.73
N TRP A 158 11.27 -7.65 11.62
CA TRP A 158 10.61 -6.90 10.55
C TRP A 158 11.59 -6.73 9.39
N LEU A 159 11.40 -7.59 8.38
CA LEU A 159 12.25 -7.81 7.22
C LEU A 159 11.34 -8.23 6.04
N PRO A 160 11.68 -7.91 4.78
CA PRO A 160 10.95 -8.39 3.62
C PRO A 160 10.86 -9.92 3.56
N GLU A 161 11.91 -10.63 3.96
CA GLU A 161 11.95 -12.11 3.99
C GLU A 161 10.99 -12.69 5.03
N ASN A 162 10.67 -11.91 6.07
CA ASN A 162 9.64 -12.26 7.06
C ASN A 162 8.28 -11.63 6.72
N GLY A 163 8.10 -11.21 5.46
CA GLY A 163 6.85 -10.69 4.94
C GLY A 163 6.52 -9.26 5.35
N VAL A 164 7.43 -8.44 5.89
CA VAL A 164 7.14 -7.03 6.21
C VAL A 164 7.72 -6.12 5.14
N LEU A 165 6.88 -5.35 4.45
CA LEU A 165 7.31 -4.43 3.39
C LEU A 165 7.17 -2.96 3.76
N LEU A 166 6.16 -2.58 4.54
CA LEU A 166 5.86 -1.20 4.88
C LEU A 166 5.64 -1.05 6.38
N VAL A 167 6.21 -0.03 7.00
CA VAL A 167 5.99 0.29 8.43
C VAL A 167 5.68 1.77 8.59
N THR A 168 4.53 2.10 9.16
CA THR A 168 4.19 3.48 9.54
C THR A 168 4.58 3.76 10.98
N LEU A 169 5.30 4.87 11.18
CA LEU A 169 5.67 5.38 12.49
C LEU A 169 5.61 6.91 12.53
N ALA A 170 5.55 7.45 13.74
CA ALA A 170 5.64 8.89 14.00
C ALA A 170 7.13 9.29 14.14
N PRO A 171 7.69 10.10 13.22
CA PRO A 171 9.13 10.38 13.17
C PRO A 171 9.66 11.18 14.35
N GLU A 172 8.81 11.92 15.07
CA GLU A 172 9.17 12.73 16.23
C GLU A 172 9.38 11.93 17.51
N LEU A 173 9.01 10.65 17.55
CA LEU A 173 9.15 9.84 18.75
C LEU A 173 10.60 9.48 19.04
N ASP A 174 10.95 9.43 20.33
CA ASP A 174 12.26 8.93 20.78
C ASP A 174 12.55 7.53 20.20
N GLY A 175 13.66 7.40 19.49
CA GLY A 175 14.08 6.16 18.84
C GLY A 175 13.54 5.93 17.42
N ALA A 176 12.57 6.74 16.95
CA ALA A 176 11.95 6.57 15.64
C ALA A 176 12.96 6.67 14.50
N LEU A 177 13.85 7.68 14.53
CA LEU A 177 14.87 7.85 13.48
C LEU A 177 15.87 6.69 13.42
N ALA A 178 16.23 6.10 14.58
CA ALA A 178 17.12 4.96 14.62
C ALA A 178 16.45 3.70 14.04
N VAL A 179 15.18 3.48 14.39
CA VAL A 179 14.36 2.39 13.83
C VAL A 179 14.12 2.59 12.33
N ALA A 180 13.84 3.82 11.88
CA ALA A 180 13.67 4.14 10.46
C ALA A 180 14.93 3.79 9.65
N ARG A 181 16.12 4.21 10.13
CA ARG A 181 17.40 3.85 9.48
C ARG A 181 17.62 2.34 9.45
N LEU A 182 17.27 1.65 10.53
CA LEU A 182 17.44 0.19 10.63
C LEU A 182 16.55 -0.54 9.62
N LEU A 183 15.25 -0.19 9.57
CA LEU A 183 14.28 -0.78 8.66
C LEU A 183 14.59 -0.47 7.20
N SER A 184 14.93 0.79 6.90
CA SER A 184 15.34 1.20 5.55
C SER A 184 16.57 0.42 5.05
N LYS A 185 17.59 0.22 5.90
CA LYS A 185 18.76 -0.62 5.56
C LYS A 185 18.43 -2.08 5.31
N ARG A 186 17.31 -2.56 5.83
CA ARG A 186 16.80 -3.94 5.63
C ARG A 186 15.91 -4.07 4.40
N GLY A 187 15.66 -2.99 3.66
CA GLY A 187 14.75 -2.99 2.53
C GLY A 187 13.28 -2.86 2.89
N VAL A 188 12.94 -2.53 4.15
CA VAL A 188 11.56 -2.20 4.56
C VAL A 188 11.32 -0.71 4.29
N ILE A 189 10.23 -0.39 3.60
CA ILE A 189 9.80 1.00 3.40
C ILE A 189 9.27 1.53 4.73
N VAL A 190 9.73 2.70 5.11
CA VAL A 190 9.25 3.39 6.32
C VAL A 190 8.38 4.56 5.89
N SER A 191 7.19 4.63 6.48
CA SER A 191 6.20 5.67 6.26
C SER A 191 6.07 6.57 7.49
N ALA A 192 5.85 7.86 7.26
CA ALA A 192 5.42 8.80 8.30
C ALA A 192 3.89 8.92 8.32
N GLY A 193 3.29 8.79 9.50
CA GLY A 193 1.85 8.93 9.71
C GLY A 193 1.50 8.94 11.20
N HIS A 194 0.26 9.30 11.53
CA HIS A 194 -0.22 9.37 12.92
C HIS A 194 0.74 10.11 13.86
N SER A 195 1.11 11.31 13.45
CA SER A 195 2.25 12.05 13.96
C SER A 195 1.89 13.51 14.17
N THR A 196 2.53 14.12 15.16
CA THR A 196 2.48 15.56 15.44
C THR A 196 3.74 16.29 14.94
N ALA A 197 4.59 15.61 14.17
CA ALA A 197 5.88 16.13 13.74
C ALA A 197 5.74 17.51 13.07
N ASN A 198 6.58 18.43 13.51
CA ASN A 198 6.81 19.66 12.78
C ASN A 198 7.65 19.37 11.51
N PHE A 199 7.81 20.38 10.66
CA PHE A 199 8.52 20.24 9.39
C PHE A 199 9.97 19.72 9.56
N ALA A 200 10.71 20.26 10.54
CA ALA A 200 12.10 19.85 10.77
C ALA A 200 12.22 18.41 11.27
N GLN A 201 11.29 17.95 12.11
CA GLN A 201 11.22 16.56 12.57
C GLN A 201 10.86 15.61 11.42
N ALA A 202 9.92 16.00 10.55
CA ALA A 202 9.59 15.23 9.36
C ALA A 202 10.79 15.12 8.40
N ALA A 203 11.47 16.24 8.12
CA ALA A 203 12.68 16.27 7.30
C ALA A 203 13.79 15.37 7.87
N ALA A 204 14.02 15.41 9.19
CA ALA A 204 14.96 14.50 9.85
C ALA A 204 14.54 13.01 9.69
N GLY A 205 13.23 12.74 9.65
CA GLY A 205 12.66 11.44 9.29
C GLY A 205 13.03 10.99 7.88
N PHE A 206 12.89 11.88 6.89
CA PHE A 206 13.27 11.60 5.52
C PHE A 206 14.78 11.36 5.38
N ASP A 207 15.60 12.13 6.08
CA ASP A 207 17.07 11.91 6.13
C ASP A 207 17.46 10.62 6.87
N ALA A 208 16.56 10.10 7.71
CA ALA A 208 16.68 8.81 8.37
C ALA A 208 16.18 7.63 7.51
N GLY A 209 15.62 7.88 6.32
CA GLY A 209 15.19 6.83 5.38
C GLY A 209 13.69 6.64 5.25
N ILE A 210 12.86 7.51 5.84
CA ILE A 210 11.42 7.54 5.55
C ILE A 210 11.21 7.95 4.10
N ARG A 211 10.39 7.19 3.35
CA ARG A 211 10.13 7.39 1.92
C ARG A 211 8.65 7.34 1.54
N TYR A 212 7.77 7.20 2.53
CA TYR A 212 6.33 7.18 2.30
C TYR A 212 5.59 8.07 3.31
N GLY A 213 4.43 8.59 2.92
CA GLY A 213 3.47 9.27 3.78
C GLY A 213 2.17 8.49 3.84
N THR A 214 1.76 8.05 5.02
CA THR A 214 0.51 7.31 5.21
C THR A 214 -0.67 8.29 5.23
N HIS A 215 -1.66 8.04 4.36
CA HIS A 215 -2.94 8.77 4.22
C HIS A 215 -2.90 10.29 4.48
N LEU A 216 -2.18 11.03 3.63
CA LEU A 216 -1.95 12.48 3.74
C LEU A 216 -3.15 13.26 4.30
N PHE A 217 -2.84 14.23 5.16
CA PHE A 217 -3.76 15.04 5.97
C PHE A 217 -4.38 14.32 7.17
N ASN A 218 -4.67 13.01 7.06
CA ASN A 218 -5.33 12.25 8.10
C ASN A 218 -4.36 11.94 9.26
N ALA A 219 -4.81 12.17 10.50
CA ALA A 219 -3.99 12.00 11.69
C ALA A 219 -2.62 12.74 11.65
N MET A 220 -2.58 13.90 10.99
CA MET A 220 -1.43 14.82 10.95
C MET A 220 -1.81 16.18 11.54
N PRO A 221 -0.87 17.09 11.86
CA PRO A 221 -1.21 18.49 12.12
C PRO A 221 -1.83 19.11 10.86
N PRO A 222 -2.81 20.03 11.00
CA PRO A 222 -3.35 20.75 9.84
C PRO A 222 -2.24 21.47 9.06
N LEU A 223 -2.35 21.48 7.74
CA LEU A 223 -1.44 22.22 6.88
C LEU A 223 -1.62 23.72 7.13
N HIS A 224 -0.58 24.37 7.67
CA HIS A 224 -0.59 25.80 7.98
C HIS A 224 0.60 26.53 7.34
N HIS A 225 0.34 27.69 6.73
CA HIS A 225 1.33 28.44 5.92
C HIS A 225 2.65 28.81 6.62
N ARG A 226 2.67 28.96 7.96
CA ARG A 226 3.91 29.22 8.75
C ARG A 226 4.49 27.99 9.42
N THR A 227 3.67 26.97 9.61
CA THR A 227 3.99 25.77 10.38
C THR A 227 3.41 24.56 9.64
N PRO A 228 3.97 24.20 8.48
CA PRO A 228 3.38 23.24 7.55
C PRO A 228 3.24 21.82 8.10
N GLY A 229 3.98 21.48 9.17
CA GLY A 229 3.91 20.18 9.83
C GLY A 229 4.32 19.03 8.93
N LEU A 230 3.92 17.81 9.30
CA LEU A 230 4.18 16.60 8.51
C LEU A 230 3.54 16.66 7.12
N ALA A 231 2.29 17.12 7.00
CA ALA A 231 1.59 17.16 5.71
C ALA A 231 2.33 18.04 4.69
N GLY A 232 2.74 19.24 5.07
CA GLY A 232 3.49 20.12 4.17
C GLY A 232 4.93 19.65 3.95
N ALA A 233 5.54 18.92 4.89
CA ALA A 233 6.84 18.29 4.65
C ALA A 233 6.76 17.16 3.62
N LEU A 234 5.73 16.32 3.68
CA LEU A 234 5.49 15.27 2.69
C LEU A 234 5.26 15.85 1.29
N LEU A 235 4.41 16.89 1.18
CA LEU A 235 4.14 17.57 -0.10
C LEU A 235 5.36 18.27 -0.70
N ALA A 236 6.31 18.71 0.13
CA ALA A 236 7.48 19.47 -0.32
C ALA A 236 8.71 18.60 -0.64
N ASP A 237 8.74 17.33 -0.22
CA ASP A 237 9.90 16.47 -0.35
C ASP A 237 9.69 15.41 -1.44
N GLU A 238 10.28 15.63 -2.62
CA GLU A 238 10.18 14.74 -3.79
C GLU A 238 10.74 13.32 -3.55
N ARG A 239 11.46 13.09 -2.45
CA ARG A 239 11.96 11.75 -2.08
C ARG A 239 10.84 10.86 -1.50
N ALA A 240 9.72 11.44 -1.08
CA ALA A 240 8.62 10.73 -0.46
C ALA A 240 7.46 10.49 -1.46
N THR A 241 6.97 9.26 -1.50
CA THR A 241 5.67 8.96 -2.11
C THR A 241 4.57 9.14 -1.07
N ILE A 242 3.37 9.52 -1.48
CA ILE A 242 2.28 9.83 -0.57
C ILE A 242 1.08 8.95 -0.87
N GLY A 243 0.53 8.30 0.16
CA GLY A 243 -0.78 7.68 0.12
C GLY A 243 -1.88 8.71 0.39
N LEU A 244 -2.98 8.63 -0.35
CA LEU A 244 -4.13 9.52 -0.23
C LEU A 244 -5.42 8.71 -0.38
N ILE A 245 -6.41 8.96 0.50
CA ILE A 245 -7.72 8.31 0.44
C ILE A 245 -8.67 9.22 -0.34
N VAL A 246 -9.17 8.76 -1.48
CA VAL A 246 -9.95 9.54 -2.46
C VAL A 246 -11.42 9.13 -2.45
N ASP A 247 -12.03 9.09 -1.26
CA ASP A 247 -13.45 8.73 -1.09
C ASP A 247 -14.38 9.95 -0.93
N GLY A 248 -13.82 11.16 -0.84
CA GLY A 248 -14.55 12.40 -0.62
C GLY A 248 -14.92 12.68 0.85
N GLU A 249 -14.71 11.74 1.75
CA GLU A 249 -15.01 11.83 3.18
C GLU A 249 -13.73 12.10 4.00
N HIS A 250 -12.66 11.35 3.73
CA HIS A 250 -11.35 11.55 4.37
C HIS A 250 -10.66 12.80 3.86
N VAL A 251 -10.77 13.05 2.55
CA VAL A 251 -10.17 14.21 1.90
C VAL A 251 -11.17 14.84 0.95
N HIS A 252 -11.39 16.14 1.12
CA HIS A 252 -12.25 16.91 0.24
C HIS A 252 -11.73 16.84 -1.22
N PRO A 253 -12.60 16.66 -2.24
CA PRO A 253 -12.15 16.51 -3.63
C PRO A 253 -11.25 17.64 -4.15
N GLU A 254 -11.50 18.89 -3.75
CA GLU A 254 -10.63 20.01 -4.12
C GLU A 254 -9.22 19.95 -3.49
N LEU A 255 -9.06 19.27 -2.35
CA LEU A 255 -7.74 19.06 -1.74
C LEU A 255 -6.97 17.95 -2.46
N VAL A 256 -7.66 16.96 -3.01
CA VAL A 256 -7.04 15.92 -3.85
C VAL A 256 -6.39 16.55 -5.08
N LYS A 257 -7.01 17.56 -5.70
CA LYS A 257 -6.46 18.28 -6.87
C LYS A 257 -5.23 19.14 -6.57
N LEU A 258 -4.91 19.40 -5.30
CA LEU A 258 -3.74 20.17 -4.90
C LEU A 258 -2.48 19.31 -4.75
N VAL A 259 -2.65 17.99 -4.71
CA VAL A 259 -1.59 16.98 -4.57
C VAL A 259 -1.23 16.46 -5.95
#